data_AF-A0A2W1B4J0-F1
#
_entry.id   AF-A0A2W1B4J0-F1
#
_cell.length_a   1.000
_cell.length_b   1.000
_cell.length_c   1.000
_cell.angle_alpha   90.00
_cell.angle_beta   90.00
_cell.angle_gamma   90.00
#
_symmetry.space_group_name_H-M   'P 1'
#
loop_
_entity.id
_entity.type
_entity.pdbx_description
1 polymer ?
#
loop_
_entity_poly.entity_id
_entity_poly.type
_entity_poly.pdbx_seq_one_letter_code
_entity_poly.pdbx_strand_id
1 'polypeptide(L)'
;MAFAEPDRPEFDDKTGGSVPKGLLIWLFAGMTGFLVLIACQFEGVSQKQGEEIGLLIDSGKYEEAVDDLKSIEEFATSVEMTWVFNELGFAYNQLERYEEAVASLTKGLGINGSSAKLYANRAIGYDRIGRAAEAEADFSDAIRL
;
A
#
# COMPACT_ATOMS: atom_id res chain seq x y z
N MET A 1 -10.30 -36.23 12.41
CA MET A 1 -10.35 -35.99 13.87
C MET A 1 -11.35 -34.89 14.11
N ALA A 2 -12.50 -35.21 14.70
CA ALA A 2 -13.50 -34.21 15.08
C ALA A 2 -13.04 -33.53 16.38
N PHE A 3 -12.84 -32.22 16.35
CA PHE A 3 -12.64 -31.42 17.56
C PHE A 3 -13.99 -31.37 18.29
N ALA A 4 -14.06 -31.96 19.47
CA ALA A 4 -15.21 -31.78 20.36
C ALA A 4 -15.18 -30.35 20.88
N GLU A 5 -16.15 -29.53 20.49
CA GLU A 5 -16.36 -28.23 21.12
C GLU A 5 -16.77 -28.46 22.59
N PRO A 6 -16.11 -27.82 23.58
CA PRO A 6 -16.56 -27.91 24.96
C PRO A 6 -17.91 -27.22 25.11
N ASP A 7 -18.81 -27.82 25.89
CA ASP A 7 -20.18 -27.36 26.12
C ASP A 7 -20.23 -25.85 26.42
N ARG A 8 -20.96 -25.10 25.58
CA ARG A 8 -21.24 -23.69 25.84
C ARG A 8 -22.08 -23.60 27.12
N PRO A 9 -21.67 -22.83 28.14
CA PRO A 9 -22.45 -22.73 29.36
C PRO A 9 -23.82 -22.11 29.08
N GLU A 10 -24.89 -22.78 29.53
CA GLU A 10 -26.25 -22.26 29.50
C GLU A 10 -26.35 -21.01 30.40
N PHE A 11 -26.89 -19.92 29.85
CA PHE A 11 -27.06 -18.65 30.54
C PHE A 11 -28.34 -18.71 31.40
N ASP A 12 -28.19 -18.80 32.72
CA ASP A 12 -29.31 -18.63 33.65
C ASP A 12 -29.52 -17.12 33.93
N ASP A 13 -30.68 -16.60 33.50
CA ASP A 13 -31.14 -15.19 33.55
C ASP A 13 -31.28 -14.63 34.99
N LYS A 14 -30.93 -15.40 36.03
CA LYS A 14 -31.22 -15.03 37.42
C LYS A 14 -30.11 -14.30 38.18
N THR A 15 -29.02 -13.90 37.53
CA THR A 15 -27.95 -13.13 38.19
C THR A 15 -27.89 -11.69 37.66
N GLY A 16 -28.29 -10.74 38.50
CA GLY A 16 -28.23 -9.32 38.21
C GLY A 16 -26.81 -8.88 37.83
N GLY A 17 -26.66 -8.42 36.60
CA GLY A 17 -25.71 -7.38 36.18
C GLY A 17 -24.21 -7.65 36.35
N SER A 18 -23.75 -8.88 36.60
CA SER A 18 -22.31 -9.18 36.71
C SER A 18 -21.89 -10.23 35.70
N VAL A 19 -21.27 -9.79 34.61
CA VAL A 19 -20.67 -10.69 33.62
C VAL A 19 -19.60 -11.55 34.29
N PRO A 20 -19.67 -12.88 34.21
CA PRO A 20 -18.73 -13.76 34.89
C PRO A 20 -17.31 -13.52 34.37
N LYS A 21 -16.32 -13.49 35.26
CA LYS A 21 -14.91 -13.17 34.96
C LYS A 21 -14.30 -14.07 33.86
N GLY A 22 -14.84 -15.27 33.67
CA GLY A 22 -14.47 -16.17 32.57
C GLY A 22 -14.94 -15.70 31.18
N LEU A 23 -16.09 -15.01 31.08
CA LEU A 23 -16.63 -14.48 29.82
C LEU A 23 -15.77 -13.33 29.27
N LEU A 24 -15.19 -12.52 30.16
CA LEU A 24 -14.25 -11.45 29.79
C LEU A 24 -13.01 -12.00 29.07
N ILE A 25 -12.46 -13.13 29.52
CA ILE A 25 -11.28 -13.75 28.90
C ILE A 25 -11.61 -14.25 27.48
N TRP A 26 -12.79 -14.82 27.25
CA TRP A 26 -13.24 -15.23 25.92
C TRP A 26 -13.56 -14.05 24.99
N LEU A 27 -14.08 -12.94 25.52
CA LEU A 27 -14.29 -11.72 24.75
C LEU A 27 -12.96 -11.14 24.26
N PHE A 28 -11.92 -11.12 25.10
CA PHE A 28 -10.59 -10.65 24.68
C PHE A 28 -9.88 -11.63 23.74
N ALA A 29 -10.01 -12.94 23.95
CA ALA A 29 -9.44 -13.97 23.06
C ALA A 29 -10.14 -14.00 21.69
N GLY A 30 -11.46 -13.81 21.64
CA GLY A 30 -12.23 -13.73 20.40
C GLY A 30 -11.99 -12.42 19.64
N MET A 31 -11.86 -11.30 20.35
CA MET A 31 -11.63 -9.99 19.74
C MET A 31 -10.22 -9.87 19.16
N THR A 32 -9.21 -10.47 19.79
CA THR A 32 -7.85 -10.55 19.23
C THR A 32 -7.78 -11.46 18.00
N GLY A 33 -8.47 -12.61 18.01
CA GLY A 33 -8.58 -13.47 16.82
C GLY A 33 -9.29 -12.80 15.64
N PHE A 34 -10.36 -12.03 15.91
CA PHE A 34 -11.08 -11.27 14.88
C PHE A 34 -10.25 -10.09 14.34
N LEU A 35 -9.47 -9.40 15.18
CA LEU A 35 -8.54 -8.35 14.75
C LEU A 35 -7.40 -8.89 13.88
N VAL A 36 -6.85 -10.07 14.20
CA VAL A 36 -5.82 -10.71 13.35
C VAL A 36 -6.39 -11.13 12.00
N LEU A 37 -7.65 -11.60 11.94
CA LEU A 37 -8.31 -11.92 10.67
C LEU A 37 -8.59 -10.68 9.82
N ILE A 38 -8.99 -9.57 10.44
CA ILE A 38 -9.16 -8.28 9.73
C ILE A 38 -7.80 -7.76 9.24
N ALA A 39 -6.76 -7.81 10.06
CA ALA A 39 -5.41 -7.39 9.65
C ALA A 39 -4.89 -8.23 8.47
N CYS A 40 -5.11 -9.54 8.51
CA CYS A 40 -4.73 -10.46 7.44
C CYS A 40 -5.51 -10.23 6.13
N GLN A 41 -6.80 -9.85 6.22
CA GLN A 41 -7.58 -9.44 5.05
C GLN A 41 -7.07 -8.12 4.44
N PHE A 42 -6.67 -7.16 5.27
CA PHE A 42 -6.12 -5.89 4.80
C PHE A 42 -4.76 -6.08 4.10
N GLU A 43 -3.88 -6.91 4.65
CA GLU A 43 -2.60 -7.25 4.00
C GLU A 43 -2.82 -7.95 2.65
N GLY A 44 -3.75 -8.90 2.57
CA GLY A 44 -4.05 -9.62 1.32
C GLY A 44 -4.69 -8.77 0.21
N VAL A 45 -5.46 -7.73 0.55
CA VAL A 45 -6.05 -6.82 -0.44
C VAL A 45 -4.98 -6.00 -1.15
N SER A 46 -3.98 -5.51 -0.41
CA SER A 46 -2.87 -4.71 -0.98
C SER A 46 -2.03 -5.50 -1.99
N GLN A 47 -1.74 -6.78 -1.72
CA GLN A 47 -0.96 -7.61 -2.63
C GLN A 47 -1.71 -7.91 -3.92
N LYS A 48 -3.01 -8.20 -3.81
CA LYS A 48 -3.85 -8.47 -4.98
C LYS A 48 -4.00 -7.25 -5.89
N GLN A 49 -4.11 -6.05 -5.32
CA GLN A 49 -4.20 -4.81 -6.11
C GLN A 49 -2.89 -4.50 -6.86
N GLY A 50 -1.73 -4.77 -6.26
CA GLY A 50 -0.44 -4.59 -6.94
C GLY A 50 -0.26 -5.46 -8.17
N GLU A 51 -0.75 -6.71 -8.13
CA GLU A 51 -0.69 -7.64 -9.28
C GLU A 51 -1.54 -7.17 -10.46
N GLU A 52 -2.76 -6.68 -10.20
CA GLU A 52 -3.65 -6.15 -11.22
C GLU A 52 -3.06 -4.91 -11.92
N ILE A 53 -2.50 -4.00 -11.13
CA ILE A 53 -1.81 -2.82 -11.65
C ILE A 53 -0.61 -3.23 -12.51
N GLY A 54 0.19 -4.19 -12.06
CA GLY A 54 1.31 -4.71 -12.85
C GLY A 54 0.88 -5.23 -14.23
N LEU A 55 -0.25 -5.94 -14.28
CA LEU A 55 -0.80 -6.44 -15.55
C LEU A 55 -1.25 -5.31 -16.49
N LEU A 56 -1.85 -4.23 -15.94
CA LEU A 56 -2.24 -3.05 -16.72
C LEU A 56 -1.01 -2.36 -17.32
N ILE A 57 0.05 -2.20 -16.52
CA ILE A 57 1.33 -1.61 -16.93
C ILE A 57 1.97 -2.45 -18.05
N ASP A 58 2.03 -3.77 -17.89
CA ASP A 58 2.59 -4.69 -18.89
C ASP A 58 1.77 -4.71 -20.19
N SER A 59 0.45 -4.50 -20.09
CA SER A 59 -0.46 -4.41 -21.22
C SER A 59 -0.47 -3.04 -21.89
N GLY A 60 0.29 -2.07 -21.37
CA GLY A 60 0.35 -0.69 -21.89
C GLY A 60 -0.88 0.16 -21.57
N LYS A 61 -1.77 -0.30 -20.68
CA LYS A 61 -2.99 0.40 -20.26
C LYS A 61 -2.69 1.40 -19.15
N TYR A 62 -1.84 2.38 -19.47
CA TYR A 62 -1.29 3.30 -18.48
C TYR A 62 -2.35 4.24 -17.86
N GLU A 63 -3.36 4.71 -18.62
CA GLU A 63 -4.47 5.48 -18.03
C GLU A 63 -5.23 4.71 -16.96
N GLU A 64 -5.63 3.46 -17.26
CA GLU A 64 -6.36 2.61 -16.31
C GLU A 64 -5.51 2.37 -15.05
N ALA A 65 -4.22 2.08 -15.23
CA ALA A 65 -3.29 1.91 -14.11
C ALA A 65 -3.17 3.19 -13.26
N VAL A 66 -3.13 4.37 -13.88
CA VAL A 66 -3.08 5.66 -13.17
C VAL A 66 -4.32 5.87 -12.33
N ASP A 67 -5.50 5.58 -12.85
CA ASP A 67 -6.76 5.76 -12.12
C ASP A 67 -6.82 4.85 -10.88
N ASP A 68 -6.43 3.59 -11.05
CA ASP A 68 -6.35 2.63 -9.94
C ASP A 68 -5.31 3.06 -8.89
N LEU A 69 -4.11 3.43 -9.33
CA LEU A 69 -3.05 3.89 -8.45
C LEU A 69 -3.41 5.17 -7.70
N LYS A 70 -4.13 6.11 -8.32
CA LYS A 70 -4.60 7.34 -7.66
C LYS A 70 -5.55 7.05 -6.50
N SER A 71 -6.41 6.04 -6.65
CA SER A 71 -7.29 5.61 -5.55
C SER A 71 -6.52 5.07 -4.34
N ILE A 72 -5.31 4.56 -4.56
CA ILE A 72 -4.44 4.01 -3.53
C ILE A 72 -3.49 5.07 -2.97
N GLU A 73 -3.11 6.07 -3.78
CA GLU A 73 -2.19 7.16 -3.39
C GLU A 73 -2.61 7.84 -2.08
N GLU A 74 -3.92 8.02 -1.85
CA GLU A 74 -4.47 8.63 -0.64
C GLU A 74 -4.10 7.89 0.65
N PHE A 75 -3.86 6.58 0.55
CA PHE A 75 -3.50 5.71 1.68
C PHE A 75 -2.00 5.40 1.71
N ALA A 76 -1.27 5.68 0.62
CA ALA A 76 0.14 5.39 0.44
C ALA A 76 1.02 6.35 1.24
N THR A 77 1.11 6.11 2.54
CA THR A 77 1.84 6.97 3.50
C THR A 77 3.07 6.30 4.10
N SER A 78 3.23 4.99 3.88
CA SER A 78 4.33 4.20 4.42
C SER A 78 5.43 3.95 3.39
N VAL A 79 6.64 3.64 3.88
CA VAL A 79 7.79 3.31 3.03
C VAL A 79 7.50 2.07 2.18
N GLU A 80 6.77 1.10 2.71
CA GLU A 80 6.37 -0.12 1.99
C GLU A 80 5.45 0.21 0.81
N MET A 81 4.62 1.24 0.91
CA MET A 81 3.72 1.68 -0.16
C MET A 81 4.37 2.64 -1.18
N THR A 82 5.67 2.89 -1.06
CA THR A 82 6.42 3.77 -1.99
C THR A 82 6.32 3.30 -3.44
N TRP A 83 6.11 1.99 -3.67
CA TRP A 83 5.93 1.44 -5.01
C TRP A 83 4.78 2.11 -5.78
N VAL A 84 3.72 2.57 -5.10
CA VAL A 84 2.58 3.27 -5.73
C VAL A 84 3.05 4.52 -6.47
N PHE A 85 3.91 5.33 -5.84
CA PHE A 85 4.47 6.53 -6.46
C PHE A 85 5.43 6.21 -7.60
N ASN A 86 6.15 5.09 -7.48
CA ASN A 86 7.03 4.61 -8.55
C ASN A 86 6.21 4.24 -9.80
N GLU A 87 5.15 3.46 -9.63
CA GLU A 87 4.29 3.04 -10.73
C GLU A 87 3.51 4.22 -11.33
N LEU A 88 3.04 5.18 -10.50
CA LEU A 88 2.43 6.42 -11.00
C LEU A 88 3.41 7.22 -11.84
N GLY A 89 4.63 7.42 -11.35
CA GLY A 89 5.67 8.13 -12.08
C GLY A 89 6.03 7.45 -13.38
N PHE A 90 6.14 6.13 -13.38
CA PHE A 90 6.38 5.33 -14.58
C PHE A 90 5.24 5.49 -15.58
N ALA A 91 3.99 5.25 -15.17
CA ALA A 91 2.83 5.36 -16.04
C ALA A 91 2.68 6.77 -16.63
N TYR A 92 2.88 7.82 -15.82
CA TYR A 92 2.87 9.20 -16.33
C TYR A 92 3.99 9.48 -17.33
N ASN A 93 5.19 8.93 -17.14
CA ASN A 93 6.26 9.04 -18.12
C ASN A 93 5.89 8.35 -19.45
N GLN A 94 5.21 7.20 -19.42
CA GLN A 94 4.72 6.52 -20.64
C GLN A 94 3.60 7.30 -21.34
N LEU A 95 2.81 8.05 -20.58
CA LEU A 95 1.75 8.92 -21.09
C LEU A 95 2.23 10.30 -21.53
N GLU A 96 3.55 10.55 -21.48
CA GLU A 96 4.16 11.85 -21.74
C GLU A 96 3.67 12.98 -20.82
N ARG A 97 3.11 12.62 -19.64
CA ARG A 97 2.61 13.52 -18.61
C ARG A 97 3.71 13.80 -17.58
N TYR A 98 4.83 14.32 -18.06
CA TYR A 98 6.10 14.35 -17.32
C TYR A 98 6.06 15.20 -16.05
N GLU A 99 5.35 16.31 -16.03
CA GLU A 99 5.19 17.15 -14.84
C GLU A 99 4.44 16.42 -13.72
N GLU A 100 3.43 15.62 -14.08
CA GLU A 100 2.70 14.78 -13.12
C GLU A 100 3.58 13.64 -12.61
N ALA A 101 4.40 13.04 -13.50
CA ALA A 101 5.40 12.04 -13.09
C ALA A 101 6.34 12.62 -12.03
N VAL A 102 6.91 13.80 -12.30
CA VAL A 102 7.82 14.49 -11.37
C VAL A 102 7.14 14.79 -10.04
N ALA A 103 5.88 15.25 -10.06
CA ALA A 103 5.14 15.57 -8.85
C ALA A 103 4.90 14.32 -7.98
N SER A 104 4.42 13.22 -8.56
CA SER A 104 4.16 11.96 -7.85
C SER A 104 5.45 11.36 -7.29
N LEU A 105 6.52 11.35 -8.07
CA LEU A 105 7.81 10.81 -7.63
C LEU A 105 8.45 11.67 -6.52
N THR A 106 8.25 12.99 -6.56
CA THR A 106 8.69 13.89 -5.49
C THR A 106 7.95 13.61 -4.18
N LYS A 107 6.64 13.33 -4.23
CA LYS A 107 5.89 12.88 -3.04
C LYS A 107 6.45 11.56 -2.51
N GLY A 108 6.69 10.58 -3.39
CA GLY A 108 7.28 9.30 -3.03
C GLY A 108 8.65 9.43 -2.36
N LEU A 109 9.52 10.31 -2.88
CA LEU A 109 10.84 10.60 -2.28
C LEU A 109 10.73 11.30 -0.92
N GLY A 110 9.65 12.03 -0.67
CA GLY A 110 9.34 12.57 0.65
C GLY A 110 9.03 11.48 1.70
N ILE A 111 8.57 10.31 1.26
CA ILE A 111 8.29 9.14 2.12
C ILE A 111 9.53 8.24 2.22
N ASN A 112 10.14 7.92 1.07
CA ASN A 112 11.34 7.09 0.98
C ASN A 112 12.41 7.76 0.12
N GLY A 113 13.24 8.57 0.77
CA GLY A 113 14.38 9.25 0.16
C GLY A 113 15.56 8.35 -0.19
N SER A 114 15.47 7.03 0.02
CA SER A 114 16.53 6.07 -0.31
C SER A 114 16.15 5.16 -1.47
N SER A 115 15.10 5.51 -2.23
CA SER A 115 14.65 4.72 -3.38
C SER A 115 15.33 5.15 -4.67
N ALA A 116 16.33 4.37 -5.11
CA ALA A 116 17.00 4.60 -6.40
C ALA A 116 16.03 4.60 -7.60
N LYS A 117 14.97 3.77 -7.56
CA LYS A 117 13.94 3.72 -8.61
C LYS A 117 13.18 5.03 -8.74
N LEU A 118 12.83 5.67 -7.62
CA LEU A 118 12.11 6.94 -7.65
C LEU A 118 12.97 8.06 -8.23
N TYR A 119 14.24 8.14 -7.84
CA TYR A 119 15.19 9.09 -8.42
C TYR A 119 15.35 8.87 -9.93
N ALA A 120 15.57 7.63 -10.37
CA ALA A 120 15.73 7.32 -11.78
C ALA A 120 14.49 7.69 -12.61
N ASN A 121 13.29 7.36 -12.13
CA ASN A 121 12.06 7.71 -12.83
C ASN A 121 11.79 9.23 -12.83
N ARG A 122 12.21 9.95 -11.79
CA ARG A 122 12.02 11.41 -11.72
C ARG A 122 13.00 12.12 -12.63
N ALA A 123 14.23 11.61 -12.72
CA ALA A 123 15.23 12.05 -13.67
C ALA A 123 14.74 11.94 -15.12
N ILE A 124 14.08 10.83 -15.48
CA ILE A 124 13.46 10.66 -16.80
C ILE A 124 12.42 11.76 -17.05
N GLY A 125 11.54 12.03 -16.08
CA GLY A 125 10.56 13.10 -16.18
C GLY A 125 11.21 14.48 -16.35
N TYR A 126 12.25 14.78 -15.58
CA TYR A 126 13.01 16.03 -15.69
C TYR A 126 13.71 16.19 -17.04
N ASP A 127 14.34 15.13 -17.55
CA ASP A 127 14.99 15.13 -18.87
C ASP A 127 13.98 15.48 -19.97
N ARG A 128 12.79 14.88 -19.92
CA ARG A 128 11.73 15.07 -20.92
C ARG A 128 11.13 16.48 -20.92
N ILE A 129 11.12 17.18 -19.79
CA ILE A 129 10.69 18.59 -19.70
C ILE A 129 11.85 19.59 -19.85
N GLY A 130 13.05 19.13 -20.22
CA GLY A 130 14.21 19.98 -20.49
C GLY A 130 14.96 20.46 -19.23
N ARG A 131 14.69 19.86 -18.07
CA ARG A 131 15.34 20.17 -16.78
C ARG A 131 16.55 19.26 -16.56
N ALA A 132 17.53 19.38 -17.46
CA ALA A 132 18.68 18.47 -17.53
C ALA A 132 19.55 18.47 -16.26
N ALA A 133 19.71 19.62 -15.59
CA ALA A 133 20.51 19.70 -14.37
C ALA A 133 19.88 18.92 -13.21
N GLU A 134 18.56 19.00 -13.06
CA GLU A 134 17.82 18.22 -12.07
C GLU A 134 17.81 16.73 -12.41
N ALA A 135 17.72 16.38 -13.70
CA ALA A 135 17.83 15.00 -14.15
C ALA A 135 19.20 14.38 -13.84
N GLU A 136 20.29 15.10 -14.12
CA GLU A 136 21.66 14.65 -13.82
C GLU A 136 21.87 14.45 -12.32
N ALA A 137 21.35 15.35 -11.49
CA ALA A 137 21.40 15.24 -10.05
C ALA A 137 20.66 13.98 -9.56
N ASP A 138 19.43 13.76 -10.03
CA ASP A 138 18.63 12.60 -9.67
C ASP A 138 19.25 11.28 -10.16
N PHE A 139 19.81 11.23 -11.37
CA PHE A 139 20.54 10.04 -11.84
C PHE A 139 21.78 9.76 -10.97
N SER A 140 22.50 10.80 -10.56
CA SER A 140 23.66 10.66 -9.69
C SER A 140 23.28 10.13 -8.31
N ASP A 141 22.18 10.63 -7.74
CA ASP A 141 21.64 10.10 -6.48
C ASP A 141 21.14 8.66 -6.62
N ALA A 142 20.52 8.31 -7.74
CA ALA A 142 20.09 6.93 -8.02
C ALA A 142 21.27 5.94 -8.11
N ILE A 143 22.42 6.36 -8.66
CA ILE A 143 23.64 5.53 -8.76
C ILE A 143 24.34 5.39 -7.41
N ARG A 144 24.23 6.40 -6.54
CA ARG A 144 24.88 6.42 -5.22
C ARG A 144 24.19 5.50 -4.20
N LEU A 145 22.88 5.30 -4.33
CA LEU A 145 22.06 4.46 -3.45
C LEU A 145 22.15 2.97 -3.78
#